data_AF-A0A493U0J0-F1
#
_entry.id   AF-A0A493U0J0-F1
#
_cell.length_a   1.000
_cell.length_b   1.000
_cell.length_c   1.000
_cell.angle_alpha   90.00
_cell.angle_beta   90.00
_cell.angle_gamma   90.00
#
_symmetry.space_group_name_H-M   'P 1'
#
loop_
_entity.id
_entity.type
_entity.pdbx_description
1 polymer ?
#
loop_
_entity_poly.entity_id
_entity_poly.type
_entity_poly.pdbx_seq_one_letter_code
_entity_poly.pdbx_strand_id
1 'polypeptide(L)'
;MSLCVLHMGPGLRIFVSLFFPLCHLPPPSAAANLRPGAEQKVVFITARVHPGETPSSFVCQGIIDFLVSQHPIAKVLRDHLVFKIAPMLNPDGVYLGNYRCSLMGFDLNRHWANPSPWAHPTLHGVKQLIIEMYNNPKINLEFYIDIHAHSTMMNGFMYGNIFEDEERFQRQAVLPKLLCQNAEDFSYSSTSFNRDAVKAGTGRRFLGGLLNDTSYCYTLEVSFYSYIVAGTTTAVPYTEEAYMKLGRNVARTFLDYYRLNSLVERPLAPTPKTRKEKEPLFKGTTLQGQGTSHVGSKLEKRSQTHPKDQSLPTQ
;
A
#
# COMPACT_ATOMS: atom_id res chain seq x y z
N MET A 1 -24.91 -11.57 5.18
CA MET A 1 -24.07 -11.40 6.39
C MET A 1 -24.22 -9.96 6.87
N SER A 2 -24.05 -9.68 8.16
CA SER A 2 -24.44 -8.38 8.76
C SER A 2 -23.25 -7.47 9.04
N LEU A 3 -23.43 -6.17 8.77
CA LEU A 3 -22.43 -5.12 9.01
C LEU A 3 -22.20 -4.92 10.51
N CYS A 4 -21.16 -5.56 11.05
CA CYS A 4 -20.60 -5.17 12.35
C CYS A 4 -19.52 -4.10 12.13
N VAL A 5 -19.92 -2.83 12.08
CA VAL A 5 -19.00 -1.74 12.44
C VAL A 5 -18.78 -1.85 13.94
N LEU A 6 -17.57 -2.24 14.35
CA LEU A 6 -17.14 -2.21 15.75
C LEU A 6 -16.99 -0.75 16.21
N HIS A 7 -18.12 -0.12 16.50
CA HIS A 7 -18.20 1.26 17.01
C HIS A 7 -17.89 1.27 18.51
N MET A 8 -16.61 1.04 18.82
CA MET A 8 -16.10 0.81 20.18
C MET A 8 -16.00 2.11 21.00
N GLY A 9 -17.13 2.80 21.17
CA GLY A 9 -17.29 3.99 22.00
C GLY A 9 -16.70 5.28 21.43
N PRO A 10 -16.90 6.42 22.13
CA PRO A 10 -16.32 7.70 21.75
C PRO A 10 -14.79 7.69 21.97
N GLY A 11 -14.04 7.58 20.87
CA GLY A 11 -12.57 7.61 20.86
C GLY A 11 -11.90 6.41 20.20
N LEU A 12 -12.63 5.32 19.90
CA LEU A 12 -12.07 4.14 19.23
C LEU A 12 -12.81 3.89 17.90
N ARG A 13 -12.18 4.21 16.78
CA ARG A 13 -12.73 3.92 15.43
C ARG A 13 -11.72 3.25 14.52
N ILE A 14 -11.45 1.98 14.81
CA ILE A 14 -10.99 1.06 13.76
C ILE A 14 -12.19 0.75 12.90
N PHE A 15 -12.12 1.04 11.61
CA PHE A 15 -13.15 0.62 10.67
C PHE A 15 -12.86 -0.81 10.22
N VAL A 16 -13.32 -1.76 11.03
CA VAL A 16 -13.51 -3.14 10.59
C VAL A 16 -14.80 -3.18 9.77
N SER A 17 -14.71 -3.51 8.48
CA SER A 17 -15.88 -3.61 7.61
C SER A 17 -16.27 -5.07 7.41
N LEU A 18 -17.48 -5.43 7.86
CA LEU A 18 -18.05 -6.78 7.74
C LEU A 18 -19.32 -6.77 6.85
N PHE A 19 -19.16 -6.33 5.60
CA PHE A 19 -20.06 -6.51 4.45
C PHE A 19 -21.60 -6.56 4.68
N PHE A 20 -22.25 -5.40 4.49
CA PHE A 20 -23.48 -5.29 3.66
C PHE A 20 -23.07 -4.64 2.31
N PRO A 21 -23.93 -4.49 1.27
CA PRO A 21 -23.50 -3.93 0.00
C PRO A 21 -22.98 -2.50 0.20
N LEU A 22 -21.78 -2.21 -0.32
CA LEU A 22 -21.00 -1.01 -0.04
C LEU A 22 -21.61 0.32 -0.55
N CYS A 23 -22.87 0.31 -0.97
CA CYS A 23 -23.61 1.49 -1.43
C CYS A 23 -23.87 2.53 -0.31
N HIS A 24 -23.66 2.17 0.96
CA HIS A 24 -23.90 3.02 2.13
C HIS A 24 -22.77 2.90 3.18
N LEU A 25 -21.50 2.88 2.76
CA LEU A 25 -20.48 3.37 3.68
C LEU A 25 -20.73 4.85 3.93
N PRO A 26 -20.73 5.34 5.19
CA PRO A 26 -20.74 6.78 5.41
C PRO A 26 -19.50 7.38 4.72
N PRO A 27 -19.62 8.56 4.07
CA PRO A 27 -18.48 9.20 3.45
C PRO A 27 -17.36 9.35 4.49
N PRO A 28 -16.07 9.32 4.10
CA PRO A 28 -14.94 9.30 5.02
C PRO A 28 -14.96 10.54 5.93
N SER A 29 -15.66 10.39 7.06
CA SER A 29 -15.86 11.44 8.05
C SER A 29 -14.49 11.84 8.57
N ALA A 30 -14.22 13.14 8.70
CA ALA A 30 -13.02 13.63 9.33
C ALA A 30 -12.74 12.80 10.59
N ALA A 31 -11.61 12.10 10.64
CA ALA A 31 -11.34 11.14 11.69
C ALA A 31 -11.24 11.91 13.01
N ALA A 32 -12.30 11.85 13.83
CA ALA A 32 -12.49 12.73 14.99
C ALA A 32 -11.41 12.58 16.08
N ASN A 33 -10.56 11.56 15.97
CA ASN A 33 -9.40 11.32 16.81
C ASN A 33 -8.15 12.10 16.38
N LEU A 34 -8.05 12.49 15.10
CA LEU A 34 -6.92 13.24 14.59
C LEU A 34 -7.06 14.72 14.96
N ARG A 35 -5.92 15.38 15.21
CA ARG A 35 -5.88 16.82 15.51
C ARG A 35 -6.55 17.60 14.37
N PRO A 36 -7.43 18.59 14.65
CA PRO A 36 -8.06 19.38 13.60
C PRO A 36 -7.03 19.99 12.65
N GLY A 37 -7.20 19.75 11.35
CA GLY A 37 -6.27 20.20 10.31
C GLY A 37 -5.10 19.26 9.98
N ALA A 38 -4.94 18.13 10.69
CA ALA A 38 -3.95 17.12 10.34
C ALA A 38 -4.36 16.31 9.09
N GLU A 39 -3.37 15.97 8.25
CA GLU A 39 -3.49 14.99 7.18
C GLU A 39 -3.78 13.58 7.76
N GLN A 40 -4.69 12.83 7.15
CA GLN A 40 -5.05 11.50 7.62
C GLN A 40 -4.16 10.42 7.01
N LYS A 41 -3.12 10.01 7.72
CA LYS A 41 -2.26 8.88 7.33
C LYS A 41 -3.03 7.56 7.50
N VAL A 42 -3.32 6.86 6.40
CA VAL A 42 -4.12 5.63 6.35
C VAL A 42 -3.25 4.40 6.13
N VAL A 43 -3.51 3.37 6.93
CA VAL A 43 -3.03 2.00 6.71
C VAL A 43 -4.23 1.14 6.34
N PHE A 44 -4.25 0.63 5.10
CA PHE A 44 -5.28 -0.28 4.60
C PHE A 44 -4.81 -1.72 4.66
N ILE A 45 -5.62 -2.61 5.24
CA ILE A 45 -5.29 -4.02 5.44
C ILE A 45 -6.42 -4.90 4.92
N THR A 46 -6.06 -5.92 4.15
CA THR A 46 -6.98 -6.95 3.62
C THR A 46 -6.47 -8.34 4.01
N ALA A 47 -7.38 -9.31 4.17
CA ALA A 47 -7.03 -10.69 4.46
C ALA A 47 -8.07 -11.67 3.87
N ARG A 48 -7.74 -12.98 3.80
CA ARG A 48 -8.59 -14.07 3.29
C ARG A 48 -9.26 -13.75 1.94
N VAL A 49 -8.45 -13.36 0.95
CA VAL A 49 -8.90 -13.30 -0.45
C VAL A 49 -8.96 -14.71 -1.07
N HIS A 50 -8.01 -15.57 -0.73
CA HIS A 50 -8.14 -17.01 -0.92
C HIS A 50 -8.75 -17.63 0.36
N PRO A 51 -9.84 -18.40 0.27
CA PRO A 51 -10.54 -18.84 1.46
C PRO A 51 -9.79 -19.82 2.36
N GLY A 52 -8.95 -20.70 1.82
CA GLY A 52 -8.23 -21.73 2.55
C GLY A 52 -7.06 -21.22 3.40
N GLU A 53 -6.67 -19.95 3.25
CA GLU A 53 -5.54 -19.33 3.94
C GLU A 53 -5.90 -18.90 5.36
N THR A 54 -6.37 -19.85 6.19
CA THR A 54 -6.77 -19.60 7.58
C THR A 54 -5.72 -18.87 8.44
N PRO A 55 -4.39 -19.05 8.29
CA PRO A 55 -3.40 -18.24 9.00
C PRO A 55 -3.60 -16.73 8.85
N SER A 56 -4.04 -16.26 7.68
CA SER A 56 -4.22 -14.82 7.41
C SER A 56 -5.30 -14.21 8.31
N SER A 57 -6.29 -15.00 8.74
CA SER A 57 -7.31 -14.54 9.70
C SER A 57 -6.72 -14.34 11.08
N PHE A 58 -5.88 -15.25 11.56
CA PHE A 58 -5.26 -15.11 12.88
C PHE A 58 -4.25 -13.96 12.93
N VAL A 59 -3.46 -13.75 11.87
CA VAL A 59 -2.61 -12.55 11.74
C VAL A 59 -3.47 -11.28 11.74
N CYS A 60 -4.57 -11.25 10.98
CA CYS A 60 -5.48 -10.10 10.96
C CYS A 60 -6.17 -9.87 12.33
N GLN A 61 -6.54 -10.93 13.04
CA GLN A 61 -7.13 -10.87 14.37
C GLN A 61 -6.14 -10.26 15.37
N GLY A 62 -4.89 -10.72 15.36
CA GLY A 62 -3.83 -10.16 16.21
C GLY A 62 -3.59 -8.67 15.95
N ILE A 63 -3.64 -8.21 14.69
CA ILE A 63 -3.60 -6.78 14.33
C ILE A 63 -4.77 -6.04 14.99
N ILE A 64 -6.01 -6.52 14.81
CA ILE A 64 -7.22 -5.88 15.36
C ILE A 64 -7.17 -5.83 16.89
N ASP A 65 -6.90 -6.95 17.55
CA ASP A 65 -6.89 -7.07 19.01
C ASP A 65 -5.88 -6.13 19.66
N PHE A 66 -4.66 -6.06 19.13
CA PHE A 66 -3.69 -5.09 19.60
C PHE A 66 -4.16 -3.67 19.35
N LEU A 67 -4.66 -3.35 18.15
CA LEU A 67 -5.11 -2.02 17.81
C LEU A 67 -6.36 -1.57 18.58
N VAL A 68 -7.23 -2.46 19.09
CA VAL A 68 -8.34 -2.07 20.00
C VAL A 68 -7.93 -2.02 21.47
N SER A 69 -6.81 -2.65 21.83
CA SER A 69 -6.37 -2.78 23.23
C SER A 69 -6.08 -1.45 23.93
N GLN A 70 -5.97 -1.51 25.26
CA GLN A 70 -5.53 -0.39 26.09
C GLN A 70 -4.00 -0.16 26.08
N HIS A 71 -3.25 -0.93 25.30
CA HIS A 71 -1.78 -0.84 25.24
C HIS A 71 -1.33 0.57 24.83
N PRO A 72 -0.33 1.19 25.51
CA PRO A 72 0.08 2.57 25.23
C PRO A 72 0.47 2.84 23.77
N ILE A 73 1.24 1.92 23.15
CA ILE A 73 1.55 1.97 21.72
C ILE A 73 0.28 2.00 20.85
N ALA A 74 -0.72 1.17 21.14
CA ALA A 74 -1.95 1.12 20.37
C ALA A 74 -2.77 2.42 20.48
N LYS A 75 -2.74 3.10 21.65
CA LYS A 75 -3.30 4.46 21.81
C LYS A 75 -2.59 5.44 20.88
N VAL A 76 -1.26 5.54 20.98
CA VAL A 76 -0.44 6.43 20.13
C VAL A 76 -0.69 6.20 18.64
N LEU A 77 -0.79 4.93 18.21
CA LEU A 77 -1.10 4.60 16.81
C LEU A 77 -2.49 5.10 16.38
N ARG A 78 -3.53 4.94 17.20
CA ARG A 78 -4.90 5.43 16.90
C ARG A 78 -5.04 6.96 16.95
N ASP A 79 -4.14 7.64 17.67
CA ASP A 79 -4.12 9.11 17.78
C ASP A 79 -3.47 9.78 16.56
N HIS A 80 -2.72 9.03 15.74
CA HIS A 80 -1.95 9.55 14.59
C HIS A 80 -2.28 8.87 13.26
N LEU A 81 -2.83 7.65 13.26
CA LEU A 81 -3.08 6.83 12.08
C LEU A 81 -4.53 6.34 12.01
N VAL A 82 -5.03 6.19 10.78
CA VAL A 82 -6.34 5.62 10.50
C VAL A 82 -6.16 4.21 9.91
N PHE A 83 -6.53 3.19 10.68
CA PHE A 83 -6.54 1.81 10.20
C PHE A 83 -7.90 1.47 9.55
N LYS A 84 -7.84 1.00 8.30
CA LYS A 84 -8.99 0.47 7.54
C LYS A 84 -8.75 -1.01 7.30
N ILE A 85 -9.62 -1.88 7.81
CA ILE A 85 -9.38 -3.33 7.82
C ILE A 85 -10.57 -4.06 7.23
N ALA A 86 -10.32 -4.82 6.16
CA ALA A 86 -11.25 -5.79 5.59
C ALA A 86 -10.74 -7.21 5.94
N PRO A 87 -11.20 -7.80 7.07
CA PRO A 87 -10.61 -9.02 7.63
C PRO A 87 -10.88 -10.29 6.80
N MET A 88 -11.81 -10.22 5.83
CA MET A 88 -12.15 -11.35 4.97
C MET A 88 -12.70 -10.87 3.62
N LEU A 89 -11.89 -10.93 2.55
CA LEU A 89 -12.31 -10.54 1.20
C LEU A 89 -13.21 -11.58 0.51
N ASN A 90 -13.20 -12.84 0.95
CA ASN A 90 -13.94 -13.94 0.29
C ASN A 90 -14.81 -14.77 1.26
N PRO A 91 -15.81 -14.16 1.91
CA PRO A 91 -16.64 -14.83 2.91
C PRO A 91 -17.44 -16.02 2.35
N ASP A 92 -17.96 -15.91 1.12
CA ASP A 92 -18.74 -16.99 0.51
C ASP A 92 -17.86 -18.21 0.22
N GLY A 93 -16.64 -18.00 -0.31
CA GLY A 93 -15.67 -19.08 -0.50
C GLY A 93 -15.23 -19.72 0.82
N VAL A 94 -15.17 -18.94 1.92
CA VAL A 94 -14.86 -19.49 3.26
C VAL A 94 -16.01 -20.34 3.77
N TYR A 95 -17.25 -19.88 3.64
CA TYR A 95 -18.44 -20.61 4.06
C TYR A 95 -18.59 -21.97 3.33
N LEU A 96 -18.21 -22.01 2.05
CA LEU A 96 -18.26 -23.22 1.21
C LEU A 96 -17.08 -24.17 1.42
N GLY A 97 -16.05 -23.79 2.17
CA GLY A 97 -14.83 -24.60 2.33
C GLY A 97 -13.94 -24.65 1.09
N ASN A 98 -14.02 -23.66 0.19
CA ASN A 98 -13.09 -23.56 -0.94
C ASN A 98 -11.65 -23.37 -0.45
N TYR A 99 -10.66 -23.74 -1.27
CA TYR A 99 -9.26 -23.39 -0.99
C TYR A 99 -8.87 -22.02 -1.57
N ARG A 100 -9.16 -21.77 -2.85
CA ARG A 100 -8.59 -20.62 -3.58
C ARG A 100 -9.62 -19.61 -4.11
N CYS A 101 -10.79 -20.07 -4.52
CA CYS A 101 -11.71 -19.29 -5.34
C CYS A 101 -12.96 -18.82 -4.58
N SER A 102 -13.64 -17.80 -5.13
CA SER A 102 -14.98 -17.40 -4.69
C SER A 102 -16.05 -18.46 -5.01
N LEU A 103 -17.29 -18.22 -4.56
CA LEU A 103 -18.48 -19.02 -4.93
C LEU A 103 -18.59 -19.29 -6.44
N MET A 104 -18.21 -18.31 -7.27
CA MET A 104 -18.29 -18.41 -8.75
C MET A 104 -17.01 -18.97 -9.39
N GLY A 105 -16.08 -19.54 -8.61
CA GLY A 105 -14.85 -20.16 -9.13
C GLY A 105 -13.70 -19.20 -9.48
N PHE A 106 -13.85 -17.89 -9.24
CA PHE A 106 -12.80 -16.90 -9.54
C PHE A 106 -11.73 -16.77 -8.45
N ASP A 107 -10.45 -16.73 -8.86
CA ASP A 107 -9.33 -16.26 -8.01
C ASP A 107 -9.40 -14.74 -7.91
N LEU A 108 -10.02 -14.23 -6.84
CA LEU A 108 -10.23 -12.80 -6.63
C LEU A 108 -8.92 -12.00 -6.70
N ASN A 109 -7.78 -12.57 -6.29
CA ASN A 109 -6.48 -11.91 -6.40
C ASN A 109 -5.86 -11.97 -7.81
N ARG A 110 -6.68 -12.18 -8.85
CA ARG A 110 -6.35 -11.89 -10.27
C ARG A 110 -7.24 -10.81 -10.89
N HIS A 111 -8.28 -10.34 -10.19
CA HIS A 111 -9.31 -9.47 -10.74
C HIS A 111 -9.23 -8.00 -10.27
N TRP A 112 -8.14 -7.57 -9.63
CA TRP A 112 -7.99 -6.18 -9.17
C TRP A 112 -8.04 -5.14 -10.29
N ALA A 113 -7.62 -5.50 -11.51
CA ALA A 113 -7.66 -4.60 -12.67
C ALA A 113 -9.08 -4.17 -13.02
N ASN A 114 -10.02 -5.11 -13.14
CA ASN A 114 -11.42 -4.84 -13.49
C ASN A 114 -12.38 -5.78 -12.71
N PRO A 115 -12.63 -5.52 -11.42
CA PRO A 115 -13.54 -6.34 -10.63
C PRO A 115 -15.00 -6.02 -10.99
N SER A 116 -15.77 -7.02 -11.40
CA SER A 116 -17.21 -6.86 -11.64
C SER A 116 -17.93 -6.60 -10.30
N PRO A 117 -18.83 -5.60 -10.21
CA PRO A 117 -19.64 -5.38 -9.01
C PRO A 117 -20.62 -6.53 -8.73
N TRP A 118 -20.91 -7.38 -9.73
CA TRP A 118 -21.79 -8.54 -9.59
C TRP A 118 -21.02 -9.83 -9.26
N ALA A 119 -19.93 -10.13 -9.99
CA ALA A 119 -19.17 -11.37 -9.77
C ALA A 119 -18.12 -11.26 -8.65
N HIS A 120 -17.59 -10.05 -8.40
CA HIS A 120 -16.54 -9.77 -7.43
C HIS A 120 -16.94 -8.63 -6.45
N PRO A 121 -18.13 -8.67 -5.82
CA PRO A 121 -18.71 -7.52 -5.11
C PRO A 121 -17.83 -7.01 -3.96
N THR A 122 -17.19 -7.92 -3.22
CA THR A 122 -16.28 -7.59 -2.10
C THR A 122 -15.04 -6.84 -2.59
N LEU A 123 -14.40 -7.38 -3.64
CA LEU A 123 -13.20 -6.83 -4.28
C LEU A 123 -13.49 -5.48 -4.96
N HIS A 124 -14.62 -5.39 -5.67
CA HIS A 124 -15.07 -4.14 -6.28
C HIS A 124 -15.27 -3.07 -5.22
N GLY A 125 -16.02 -3.36 -4.15
CA GLY A 125 -16.28 -2.41 -3.08
C GLY A 125 -15.00 -1.94 -2.37
N VAL A 126 -14.09 -2.85 -2.04
CA VAL A 126 -12.79 -2.49 -1.41
C VAL A 126 -11.94 -1.64 -2.35
N LYS A 127 -11.90 -1.96 -3.66
CA LYS A 127 -11.23 -1.12 -4.66
C LYS A 127 -11.83 0.28 -4.73
N GLN A 128 -13.16 0.43 -4.74
CA GLN A 128 -13.80 1.74 -4.77
C GLN A 128 -13.46 2.57 -3.53
N LEU A 129 -13.50 1.97 -2.33
CA LEU A 129 -13.12 2.65 -1.09
C LEU A 129 -11.65 3.10 -1.10
N ILE A 130 -10.74 2.28 -1.61
CA ILE A 130 -9.31 2.64 -1.78
C ILE A 130 -9.15 3.83 -2.73
N ILE A 131 -9.86 3.82 -3.86
CA ILE A 131 -9.84 4.92 -4.85
C ILE A 131 -10.46 6.20 -4.28
N GLU A 132 -11.56 6.11 -3.54
CA GLU A 132 -12.20 7.26 -2.87
C GLU A 132 -11.25 7.92 -1.85
N MET A 133 -10.53 7.11 -1.06
CA MET A 133 -9.54 7.63 -0.13
C MET A 133 -8.32 8.23 -0.83
N TYR A 134 -7.81 7.59 -1.88
CA TYR A 134 -6.68 8.11 -2.67
C TYR A 134 -7.01 9.46 -3.34
N ASN A 135 -8.23 9.62 -3.83
CA ASN A 135 -8.69 10.87 -4.47
C ASN A 135 -9.06 11.98 -3.46
N ASN A 136 -9.04 11.71 -2.15
CA ASN A 136 -9.40 12.69 -1.13
C ASN A 136 -8.13 13.42 -0.64
N PRO A 137 -7.95 14.73 -0.92
CA PRO A 137 -6.71 15.46 -0.60
C PRO A 137 -6.46 15.67 0.91
N LYS A 138 -7.35 15.19 1.78
CA LYS A 138 -7.14 15.15 3.24
C LYS A 138 -6.60 13.81 3.73
N ILE A 139 -6.52 12.80 2.85
CA ILE A 139 -6.15 11.42 3.17
C ILE A 139 -4.88 11.05 2.43
N ASN A 140 -3.91 10.52 3.16
CA ASN A 140 -2.65 10.01 2.64
C ASN A 140 -2.61 8.49 2.87
N LEU A 141 -2.87 7.72 1.81
CA LEU A 141 -2.88 6.26 1.85
C LEU A 141 -1.44 5.72 1.77
N GLU A 142 -0.69 5.82 2.87
CA GLU A 142 0.72 5.39 2.91
C GLU A 142 0.90 3.88 2.73
N PHE A 143 -0.07 3.06 3.18
CA PHE A 143 0.09 1.60 3.19
C PHE A 143 -1.13 0.84 2.69
N TYR A 144 -0.86 -0.17 1.85
CA TYR A 144 -1.77 -1.27 1.56
C TYR A 144 -1.06 -2.60 1.85
N ILE A 145 -1.66 -3.45 2.70
CA ILE A 145 -1.13 -4.78 3.06
C ILE A 145 -2.21 -5.83 2.82
N ASP A 146 -1.91 -6.81 1.97
CA ASP A 146 -2.75 -7.97 1.67
C ASP A 146 -2.17 -9.22 2.36
N ILE A 147 -2.89 -9.79 3.32
CA ILE A 147 -2.41 -10.91 4.16
C ILE A 147 -2.86 -12.24 3.54
N HIS A 148 -1.90 -13.09 3.23
CA HIS A 148 -2.01 -14.41 2.59
C HIS A 148 -1.35 -15.49 3.47
N ALA A 149 -1.43 -16.75 3.05
CA ALA A 149 -0.65 -17.83 3.65
C ALA A 149 0.07 -18.69 2.59
N HIS A 150 1.31 -19.08 2.89
CA HIS A 150 2.21 -19.72 1.93
C HIS A 150 2.46 -21.19 2.27
N SER A 151 2.24 -22.08 1.29
CA SER A 151 2.23 -23.54 1.49
C SER A 151 3.58 -24.24 1.30
N THR A 152 4.67 -23.51 1.06
CA THR A 152 6.00 -24.11 0.82
C THR A 152 7.15 -23.42 1.55
N MET A 153 6.97 -22.18 2.00
CA MET A 153 8.00 -21.42 2.71
C MET A 153 7.65 -21.37 4.20
N MET A 154 8.68 -21.35 5.03
CA MET A 154 8.57 -21.11 6.48
C MET A 154 8.54 -19.60 6.77
N ASN A 155 8.22 -19.24 8.01
CA ASN A 155 8.19 -17.87 8.52
C ASN A 155 7.08 -16.98 7.92
N GLY A 156 6.91 -15.79 8.47
CA GLY A 156 6.28 -14.65 7.81
C GLY A 156 7.28 -13.91 6.90
N PHE A 157 6.84 -13.39 5.77
CA PHE A 157 7.68 -12.58 4.86
C PHE A 157 6.82 -11.70 3.96
N MET A 158 7.41 -10.69 3.31
CA MET A 158 6.66 -9.80 2.43
C MET A 158 7.08 -9.88 0.97
N TYR A 159 6.12 -9.71 0.08
CA TYR A 159 6.37 -9.31 -1.31
C TYR A 159 6.07 -7.82 -1.48
N GLY A 160 7.04 -7.06 -2.00
CA GLY A 160 6.90 -5.65 -2.39
C GLY A 160 7.07 -5.44 -3.90
N ASN A 161 7.00 -4.20 -4.37
CA ASN A 161 7.14 -3.88 -5.81
C ASN A 161 8.57 -3.45 -6.14
N ILE A 162 9.08 -3.71 -7.35
CA ILE A 162 10.26 -2.98 -7.84
C ILE A 162 9.77 -1.63 -8.41
N PHE A 163 10.43 -0.55 -7.99
CA PHE A 163 10.29 0.79 -8.54
C PHE A 163 11.60 1.18 -9.25
N GLU A 164 11.54 2.19 -10.13
CA GLU A 164 12.72 2.72 -10.84
C GLU A 164 13.41 3.82 -10.03
N ASP A 165 12.64 4.53 -9.18
CA ASP A 165 13.17 5.41 -8.15
C ASP A 165 13.80 4.59 -7.01
N GLU A 166 15.12 4.71 -6.85
CA GLU A 166 15.88 4.10 -5.77
C GLU A 166 15.48 4.62 -4.39
N GLU A 167 15.09 5.89 -4.26
CA GLU A 167 14.69 6.46 -2.98
C GLU A 167 13.35 5.85 -2.53
N ARG A 168 12.35 5.76 -3.43
CA ARG A 168 11.11 5.01 -3.18
C ARG A 168 11.40 3.54 -2.85
N PHE A 169 12.38 2.92 -3.50
CA PHE A 169 12.79 1.55 -3.17
C PHE A 169 13.38 1.44 -1.75
N GLN A 170 14.23 2.38 -1.34
CA GLN A 170 14.79 2.41 0.02
C GLN A 170 13.68 2.63 1.06
N ARG A 171 12.74 3.57 0.83
CA ARG A 171 11.63 3.85 1.75
C ARG A 171 10.72 2.65 1.97
N GLN A 172 10.38 1.88 0.93
CA GLN A 172 9.60 0.63 1.12
C GLN A 172 10.35 -0.48 1.86
N ALA A 173 11.69 -0.52 1.78
CA ALA A 173 12.48 -1.55 2.45
C ALA A 173 12.48 -1.39 3.99
N VAL A 174 12.17 -0.18 4.50
CA VAL A 174 12.17 0.14 5.93
C VAL A 174 11.16 -0.69 6.72
N LEU A 175 9.89 -0.78 6.29
CA LEU A 175 8.85 -1.47 7.08
C LEU A 175 9.15 -2.98 7.26
N PRO A 176 9.47 -3.77 6.20
CA PRO A 176 9.86 -5.17 6.39
C PRO A 176 11.15 -5.33 7.21
N LYS A 177 12.09 -4.37 7.13
CA LYS A 177 13.35 -4.42 7.88
C LYS A 177 13.12 -4.23 9.38
N LEU A 178 12.26 -3.28 9.77
CA LEU A 178 11.84 -3.09 11.16
C LEU A 178 11.00 -4.27 11.67
N LEU A 179 10.12 -4.84 10.83
CA LEU A 179 9.33 -6.01 11.22
C LEU A 179 10.20 -7.23 11.54
N CYS A 180 11.28 -7.44 10.80
CA CYS A 180 12.29 -8.47 11.09
C CYS A 180 13.04 -8.27 12.43
N GLN A 181 13.07 -7.05 12.96
CA GLN A 181 13.62 -6.77 14.30
C GLN A 181 12.57 -7.00 15.40
N ASN A 182 11.30 -6.76 15.07
CA ASN A 182 10.17 -6.84 16.01
C ASN A 182 9.48 -8.22 16.07
N ALA A 183 9.73 -9.10 15.10
CA ALA A 183 9.13 -10.43 14.99
C ALA A 183 10.19 -11.50 14.69
N GLU A 184 10.45 -12.38 15.67
CA GLU A 184 11.39 -13.51 15.57
C GLU A 184 11.02 -14.54 14.48
N ASP A 185 9.74 -14.54 14.10
CA ASP A 185 9.13 -15.43 13.12
C ASP A 185 9.03 -14.78 11.73
N PHE A 186 9.48 -13.54 11.56
CA PHE A 186 9.52 -12.84 10.27
C PHE A 186 10.90 -12.90 9.60
N SER A 187 10.93 -13.22 8.31
CA SER A 187 12.14 -13.38 7.50
C SER A 187 12.32 -12.23 6.50
N TYR A 188 13.29 -11.35 6.77
CA TYR A 188 13.73 -10.35 5.79
C TYR A 188 14.48 -10.96 4.60
N SER A 189 15.18 -12.09 4.76
CA SER A 189 15.87 -12.77 3.65
C SER A 189 14.89 -13.45 2.69
N SER A 190 13.71 -13.85 3.16
CA SER A 190 12.60 -14.35 2.34
C SER A 190 11.74 -13.22 1.75
N THR A 191 11.91 -11.98 2.23
CA THR A 191 11.19 -10.82 1.71
C THR A 191 11.76 -10.40 0.36
N SER A 192 10.91 -10.22 -0.65
CA SER A 192 11.32 -10.02 -2.03
C SER A 192 10.53 -8.92 -2.73
N PHE A 193 11.21 -8.13 -3.57
CA PHE A 193 10.61 -7.09 -4.38
C PHE A 193 10.67 -7.54 -5.85
N ASN A 194 9.54 -7.59 -6.53
CA ASN A 194 9.47 -8.07 -7.91
C ASN A 194 8.55 -7.23 -8.81
N ARG A 195 8.66 -7.44 -10.13
CA ARG A 195 7.83 -6.78 -11.16
C ARG A 195 7.04 -7.75 -12.05
N ASP A 196 6.84 -8.98 -11.57
CA ASP A 196 6.29 -10.12 -12.33
C ASP A 196 4.97 -9.81 -13.06
N ALA A 197 4.95 -10.05 -14.37
CA ALA A 197 3.78 -9.82 -15.22
C ALA A 197 2.58 -10.70 -14.82
N VAL A 198 2.82 -11.97 -14.47
CA VAL A 198 1.77 -12.92 -14.03
C VAL A 198 1.10 -12.51 -12.70
N LYS A 199 1.71 -11.58 -11.95
CA LYS A 199 1.15 -11.02 -10.72
C LYS A 199 0.45 -9.68 -10.94
N ALA A 200 0.43 -9.11 -12.15
CA ALA A 200 -0.13 -7.77 -12.40
C ALA A 200 -1.60 -7.59 -11.96
N GLY A 201 -2.39 -8.68 -11.95
CA GLY A 201 -3.77 -8.70 -11.46
C GLY A 201 -3.94 -8.84 -9.94
N THR A 202 -2.87 -8.92 -9.14
CA THR A 202 -2.95 -8.96 -7.67
C THR A 202 -3.05 -7.55 -7.06
N GLY A 203 -3.58 -7.44 -5.84
CA GLY A 203 -3.78 -6.15 -5.17
C GLY A 203 -2.49 -5.36 -5.02
N ARG A 204 -1.44 -6.01 -4.52
CA ARG A 204 -0.08 -5.45 -4.41
C ARG A 204 0.43 -4.82 -5.72
N ARG A 205 0.29 -5.52 -6.86
CA ARG A 205 0.83 -5.06 -8.15
C ARG A 205 -0.05 -4.00 -8.77
N PHE A 206 -1.37 -4.20 -8.78
CA PHE A 206 -2.32 -3.26 -9.36
C PHE A 206 -2.34 -1.93 -8.60
N LEU A 207 -2.47 -1.96 -7.27
CA LEU A 207 -2.48 -0.74 -6.45
C LEU A 207 -1.11 -0.05 -6.45
N GLY A 208 0.00 -0.80 -6.46
CA GLY A 208 1.35 -0.22 -6.53
C GLY A 208 1.66 0.53 -7.83
N GLY A 209 0.88 0.29 -8.90
CA GLY A 209 0.93 1.06 -10.15
C GLY A 209 -0.18 2.11 -10.30
N LEU A 210 -1.21 2.10 -9.43
CA LEU A 210 -2.31 3.06 -9.43
C LEU A 210 -2.09 4.20 -8.44
N LEU A 211 -1.54 3.89 -7.26
CA LEU A 211 -1.31 4.84 -6.18
C LEU A 211 0.02 5.59 -6.37
N ASN A 212 0.18 6.70 -5.66
CA ASN A 212 1.35 7.57 -5.76
C ASN A 212 2.63 6.95 -5.18
N ASP A 213 3.72 7.70 -5.26
CA ASP A 213 5.05 7.33 -4.78
C ASP A 213 5.17 7.19 -3.26
N THR A 214 4.29 7.84 -2.49
CA THR A 214 4.17 7.70 -1.03
C THR A 214 3.35 6.49 -0.58
N SER A 215 2.62 5.82 -1.49
CA SER A 215 1.88 4.59 -1.20
C SER A 215 2.72 3.33 -1.40
N TYR A 216 2.90 2.56 -0.33
CA TYR A 216 3.61 1.29 -0.33
C TYR A 216 2.64 0.11 -0.24
N CYS A 217 2.69 -0.76 -1.24
CA CYS A 217 1.82 -1.93 -1.37
C CYS A 217 2.59 -3.23 -1.14
N TYR A 218 2.13 -4.05 -0.20
CA TYR A 218 2.73 -5.34 0.15
C TYR A 218 1.73 -6.49 0.09
N THR A 219 2.23 -7.68 -0.18
CA THR A 219 1.59 -8.94 0.23
C THR A 219 2.37 -9.46 1.43
N LEU A 220 1.71 -9.66 2.57
CA LEU A 220 2.28 -10.34 3.73
C LEU A 220 1.90 -11.82 3.65
N GLU A 221 2.89 -12.67 3.43
CA GLU A 221 2.76 -14.12 3.46
C GLU A 221 3.11 -14.63 4.86
N VAL A 222 2.45 -15.70 5.31
CA VAL A 222 2.86 -16.48 6.48
C VAL A 222 2.76 -17.97 6.20
N SER A 223 3.74 -18.76 6.65
CA SER A 223 3.72 -20.21 6.46
C SER A 223 2.43 -20.85 7.00
N PHE A 224 1.91 -21.86 6.30
CA PHE A 224 0.89 -22.76 6.87
C PHE A 224 1.42 -23.69 7.97
N TYR A 225 2.75 -23.88 8.06
CA TYR A 225 3.35 -24.95 8.87
C TYR A 225 4.15 -24.42 10.06
N SER A 226 5.24 -23.71 9.79
CA SER A 226 6.25 -23.40 10.81
C SER A 226 7.05 -22.16 10.48
N TYR A 227 7.73 -21.64 11.49
CA TYR A 227 8.77 -20.63 11.36
C TYR A 227 10.08 -21.14 11.92
N ILE A 228 11.19 -20.70 11.34
CA ILE A 228 12.52 -20.89 11.91
C ILE A 228 12.77 -19.69 12.84
N VAL A 229 13.10 -19.95 14.10
CA VAL A 229 13.42 -18.88 15.07
C VAL A 229 14.70 -18.17 14.63
N ALA A 230 14.66 -16.84 14.52
CA ALA A 230 15.79 -16.02 14.09
C ALA A 230 17.10 -16.37 14.83
N GLY A 231 18.17 -16.61 14.07
CA GLY A 231 19.48 -17.02 14.61
C GLY A 231 19.62 -18.51 14.95
N THR A 232 18.59 -19.33 14.67
CA THR A 232 18.61 -20.79 14.90
C THR A 232 18.29 -21.56 13.61
N THR A 233 18.34 -22.89 13.68
CA THR A 233 17.79 -23.82 12.68
C THR A 233 16.52 -24.53 13.14
N THR A 234 15.98 -24.16 14.31
CA THR A 234 14.82 -24.83 14.93
C THR A 234 13.53 -24.37 14.27
N ALA A 235 12.84 -25.30 13.61
CA ALA A 235 11.49 -25.07 13.10
C ALA A 235 10.45 -25.25 14.22
N VAL A 236 9.69 -24.19 14.51
CA VAL A 236 8.59 -24.18 15.47
C VAL A 236 7.27 -24.18 14.70
N PRO A 237 6.36 -25.15 14.92
CA PRO A 237 5.04 -25.13 14.30
C PRO A 237 4.25 -23.88 14.69
N TYR A 238 3.58 -23.26 13.72
CA TYR A 238 2.70 -22.13 14.01
C TYR A 238 1.46 -22.59 14.79
N THR A 239 1.19 -21.92 15.90
CA THR A 239 -0.10 -21.96 16.60
C THR A 239 -0.94 -20.75 16.22
N GLU A 240 -2.25 -20.78 16.52
CA GLU A 240 -3.12 -19.61 16.35
C GLU A 240 -2.57 -18.37 17.08
N GLU A 241 -2.03 -18.56 18.29
CA GLU A 241 -1.42 -17.51 19.09
C GLU A 241 -0.08 -17.02 18.50
N ALA A 242 0.68 -17.86 17.81
CA ALA A 242 1.87 -17.42 17.07
C ALA A 242 1.50 -16.57 15.83
N TYR A 243 0.46 -16.95 15.08
CA TYR A 243 -0.07 -16.10 14.01
C TYR A 243 -0.60 -14.76 14.55
N MET A 244 -1.34 -14.79 15.67
CA MET A 244 -1.79 -13.55 16.33
C MET A 244 -0.60 -12.71 16.83
N LYS A 245 0.47 -13.32 17.37
CA LYS A 245 1.71 -12.64 17.77
C LYS A 245 2.35 -11.91 16.60
N LEU A 246 2.47 -12.53 15.43
CA LEU A 246 2.94 -11.87 14.21
C LEU A 246 2.08 -10.65 13.87
N GLY A 247 0.76 -10.79 13.91
CA GLY A 247 -0.17 -9.68 13.69
C GLY A 247 0.02 -8.50 14.67
N ARG A 248 0.19 -8.79 15.97
CA ARG A 248 0.49 -7.76 16.98
C ARG A 248 1.83 -7.07 16.72
N ASN A 249 2.82 -7.80 16.22
CA ASN A 249 4.14 -7.26 15.89
C ASN A 249 4.11 -6.39 14.61
N VAL A 250 3.35 -6.79 13.58
CA VAL A 250 3.06 -5.93 12.40
C VAL A 250 2.47 -4.60 12.85
N ALA A 251 1.43 -4.62 13.69
CA ALA A 251 0.79 -3.41 14.17
C ALA A 251 1.72 -2.53 15.02
N ARG A 252 2.56 -3.12 15.89
CA ARG A 252 3.57 -2.40 16.68
C ARG A 252 4.63 -1.71 15.81
N THR A 253 5.08 -2.37 14.74
CA THR A 253 6.17 -1.91 13.87
C THR A 253 5.88 -0.55 13.22
N PHE A 254 4.61 -0.20 13.01
CA PHE A 254 4.25 1.15 12.55
C PHE A 254 4.75 2.25 13.50
N LEU A 255 4.78 2.03 14.83
CA LEU A 255 5.28 3.05 15.75
C LEU A 255 6.76 3.36 15.48
N ASP A 256 7.56 2.33 15.22
CA ASP A 256 9.00 2.49 14.96
C ASP A 256 9.24 3.08 13.57
N TYR A 257 8.44 2.69 12.57
CA TYR A 257 8.46 3.29 11.23
C TYR A 257 8.19 4.81 11.28
N TYR A 258 7.09 5.23 11.91
CA TYR A 258 6.76 6.66 11.99
C TYR A 258 7.70 7.44 12.91
N ARG A 259 8.28 6.82 13.94
CA ARG A 259 9.35 7.43 14.75
C ARG A 259 10.62 7.68 13.93
N LEU A 260 11.06 6.69 13.16
CA LEU A 260 12.24 6.80 12.32
C LEU A 260 12.04 7.88 11.25
N ASN A 261 10.90 7.85 10.54
CA ASN A 261 10.60 8.88 9.53
C ASN A 261 10.45 10.27 10.14
N SER A 262 9.85 10.42 11.33
CA SER A 262 9.79 11.72 12.04
C SER A 262 11.16 12.28 12.44
N LEU A 263 12.21 11.46 12.47
CA LEU A 263 13.60 11.88 12.69
C LEU A 263 14.31 12.21 11.36
N VAL A 264 13.99 11.49 10.29
CA VAL A 264 14.52 11.71 8.92
C VAL A 264 13.89 12.95 8.27
N GLU A 265 12.60 13.21 8.50
CA GLU A 265 11.87 14.38 7.99
C GLU A 265 12.23 15.69 8.70
N ARG A 266 13.11 15.68 9.71
CA ARG A 266 13.64 16.93 10.30
C ARG A 266 14.51 17.64 9.26
N PRO A 267 14.10 18.80 8.71
CA PRO A 267 14.81 19.36 7.57
C PRO A 267 16.18 19.88 7.95
N LEU A 268 17.12 19.77 7.01
CA LEU A 268 18.32 20.59 6.98
C LEU A 268 17.94 22.06 7.24
N ALA A 269 18.70 22.73 8.12
CA ALA A 269 18.41 24.10 8.52
C ALA A 269 18.24 25.02 7.30
N PRO A 270 17.25 25.94 7.29
CA PRO A 270 17.00 26.78 6.14
C PRO A 270 18.23 27.65 5.85
N THR A 271 18.87 27.41 4.69
CA THR A 271 19.93 28.28 4.20
C THR A 271 19.35 29.69 3.99
N PRO A 272 19.99 30.73 4.54
CA PRO A 272 19.45 32.09 4.46
C PRO A 272 19.44 32.54 3.00
N LYS A 273 18.24 32.80 2.47
CA LYS A 273 18.07 33.33 1.11
C LYS A 273 18.78 34.68 1.01
N THR A 274 19.83 34.73 0.19
CA THR A 274 20.51 35.98 -0.14
C THR A 274 19.53 36.97 -0.76
N ARG A 275 19.58 38.20 -0.25
CA ARG A 275 18.71 39.31 -0.61
C ARG A 275 18.94 39.68 -2.07
N LYS A 276 17.92 39.57 -2.92
CA LYS A 276 17.99 40.13 -4.29
C LYS A 276 18.22 41.63 -4.20
N GLU A 277 19.24 42.11 -4.90
CA GLU A 277 19.49 43.53 -5.08
C GLU A 277 18.41 44.17 -5.95
N LYS A 278 18.21 45.48 -5.80
CA LYS A 278 17.28 46.27 -6.61
C LYS A 278 17.99 46.75 -7.86
N GLU A 279 17.39 46.55 -9.04
CA GLU A 279 17.82 47.25 -10.25
C GLU A 279 17.57 48.78 -10.12
N PRO A 280 18.47 49.63 -10.64
CA PRO A 280 18.27 51.07 -10.67
C PRO A 280 17.40 51.50 -11.86
N LEU A 281 16.47 52.42 -11.60
CA LEU A 281 15.65 53.09 -12.60
C LEU A 281 16.49 54.15 -13.34
N PHE A 282 16.58 54.08 -14.67
CA PHE A 282 17.12 55.16 -15.50
C PHE A 282 16.07 55.72 -16.47
N LYS A 283 16.04 57.05 -16.61
CA LYS A 283 15.14 57.80 -17.52
C LYS A 283 15.96 58.49 -18.61
N GLY A 284 15.32 58.66 -19.78
CA GLY A 284 15.76 59.53 -20.87
C GLY A 284 16.48 58.78 -22.01
N THR A 285 16.43 59.22 -23.27
CA THR A 285 15.60 60.28 -23.91
C THR A 285 15.48 59.93 -25.41
N THR A 286 14.47 60.46 -26.09
CA THR A 286 14.19 60.32 -27.53
C THR A 286 15.40 60.57 -28.44
N LEU A 287 15.52 59.85 -29.57
CA LEU A 287 15.92 60.39 -30.88
C LEU A 287 15.62 59.40 -32.05
N GLN A 288 15.64 59.88 -33.29
CA GLN A 288 15.10 59.24 -34.51
C GLN A 288 16.16 58.50 -35.36
N GLY A 289 15.70 57.65 -36.29
CA GLY A 289 16.46 57.13 -37.46
C GLY A 289 16.11 55.66 -37.77
N GLN A 290 15.20 55.35 -38.70
CA GLN A 290 15.37 55.16 -40.17
C GLN A 290 16.15 53.89 -40.60
N GLY A 291 15.57 53.17 -41.57
CA GLY A 291 16.15 52.00 -42.30
C GLY A 291 15.33 50.70 -42.08
N THR A 292 14.48 50.22 -43.01
CA THR A 292 14.76 49.45 -44.25
C THR A 292 15.61 48.19 -44.03
N SER A 293 15.36 46.99 -44.58
CA SER A 293 14.26 46.41 -45.39
C SER A 293 14.61 44.94 -45.73
N HIS A 294 13.67 44.15 -46.29
CA HIS A 294 13.84 42.80 -46.91
C HIS A 294 14.05 41.60 -45.94
N VAL A 295 13.25 40.52 -45.99
CA VAL A 295 13.06 39.46 -47.03
C VAL A 295 14.28 38.51 -47.12
N GLY A 296 14.17 37.18 -47.01
CA GLY A 296 13.03 36.29 -46.74
C GLY A 296 13.29 34.85 -47.22
N SER A 297 12.42 33.88 -46.90
CA SER A 297 12.40 32.48 -47.43
C SER A 297 13.60 31.58 -47.02
N LYS A 298 13.62 30.23 -47.12
CA LYS A 298 12.63 29.21 -47.53
C LYS A 298 13.04 27.82 -46.97
N LEU A 299 12.04 26.92 -46.90
CA LEU A 299 12.07 25.43 -46.98
C LEU A 299 13.40 24.70 -47.36
N GLU A 300 13.62 23.50 -46.81
CA GLU A 300 13.28 22.21 -47.46
C GLU A 300 13.20 21.10 -46.37
N LYS A 301 13.55 19.82 -46.64
CA LYS A 301 12.54 18.73 -46.50
C LYS A 301 13.11 17.32 -46.76
N ARG A 302 12.41 16.29 -46.24
CA ARG A 302 12.62 14.84 -46.48
C ARG A 302 13.94 14.27 -45.91
N SER A 303 14.11 12.94 -45.71
CA SER A 303 13.44 11.76 -46.31
C SER A 303 13.26 10.57 -45.34
N GLN A 304 12.42 9.60 -45.75
CA GLN A 304 12.26 8.26 -45.14
C GLN A 304 13.17 7.22 -45.83
N THR A 305 13.54 6.14 -45.14
CA THR A 305 13.87 4.83 -45.77
C THR A 305 13.63 3.65 -44.80
N HIS A 306 12.93 2.61 -45.29
CA HIS A 306 12.93 1.23 -44.77
C HIS A 306 13.64 0.33 -45.81
N PRO A 307 14.18 -0.85 -45.44
CA PRO A 307 13.52 -2.09 -45.92
C PRO A 307 13.70 -3.39 -45.07
N LYS A 308 12.64 -4.22 -45.09
CA LYS A 308 12.51 -5.70 -45.23
C LYS A 308 13.31 -6.74 -44.38
N ASP A 309 12.51 -7.64 -43.79
CA ASP A 309 12.55 -9.13 -43.71
C ASP A 309 13.86 -9.94 -43.65
N GLN A 310 13.94 -10.88 -42.67
CA GLN A 310 14.29 -12.28 -42.95
C GLN A 310 13.86 -13.31 -41.86
N SER A 311 13.28 -14.41 -42.36
CA SER A 311 12.98 -15.76 -41.84
C SER A 311 13.52 -16.31 -40.49
N LEU A 312 12.66 -17.11 -39.83
CA LEU A 312 12.96 -18.15 -38.83
C LEU A 312 13.60 -19.42 -39.44
N PRO A 313 14.21 -20.29 -38.60
CA PRO A 313 14.18 -21.74 -38.78
C PRO A 313 13.56 -22.49 -37.57
N THR A 314 13.04 -23.69 -37.86
CA THR A 314 12.44 -24.62 -36.88
C THR A 314 13.44 -25.67 -36.43
N GLN A 315 13.51 -25.95 -35.12
CA GLN A 315 13.72 -27.28 -34.53
C GLN A 315 13.23 -27.28 -33.08
#